data_AF-L7FDV4-F1
#
_entry.id   AF-L7FDV4-F1
#
_cell.length_a   1.000
_cell.length_b   1.000
_cell.length_c   1.000
_cell.angle_alpha   90.00
_cell.angle_beta   90.00
_cell.angle_gamma   90.00
#
_symmetry.space_group_name_H-M   'P 1'
#
loop_
_entity.id
_entity.type
_entity.pdbx_description
1 polymer ?
#
loop_
_entity_poly.entity_id
_entity_poly.type
_entity_poly.pdbx_seq_one_letter_code
_entity_poly.pdbx_strand_id
1 'polypeptide(L)'
;MLVTHDPLDAMVLADRLVVVEHGRVVQEGPPQDIARRPRTDYIAQLVGLNLYPGRAEGHAVTLDTGPVITTTEDLTGPVFVAFPPSAVTLHQSRPTGSSARNLWRCEVAG
;
A
#
# COMPACT_ATOMS: atom_id res chain seq x y z
N MET A 1 25.13 6.29 -13.50
CA MET A 1 24.12 5.22 -13.34
C MET A 1 24.62 4.31 -12.24
N LEU A 2 23.97 4.31 -11.07
CA LEU A 2 24.30 3.46 -9.93
C LEU A 2 23.42 2.22 -10.00
N VAL A 3 24.01 1.03 -9.90
CA VAL A 3 23.26 -0.24 -9.79
C VAL A 3 23.58 -0.80 -8.41
N THR A 4 22.59 -0.84 -7.53
CA THR A 4 22.72 -1.38 -6.18
C THR A 4 21.62 -2.42 -5.93
N HIS A 5 21.96 -3.47 -5.20
CA HIS A 5 20.99 -4.42 -4.64
C HIS A 5 20.45 -3.95 -3.29
N ASP A 6 20.98 -2.86 -2.74
CA ASP A 6 20.43 -2.20 -1.56
C ASP A 6 19.43 -1.12 -2.01
N PRO A 7 18.12 -1.40 -1.89
CA PRO A 7 17.10 -0.44 -2.29
C PRO A 7 17.08 0.81 -1.40
N LEU A 8 17.55 0.77 -0.15
CA LEU A 8 17.63 1.97 0.69
C LEU A 8 18.65 2.96 0.13
N ASP A 9 19.82 2.49 -0.29
CA ASP A 9 20.82 3.33 -0.94
C ASP A 9 20.28 3.93 -2.24
N ALA A 10 19.56 3.14 -3.04
CA ALA A 10 18.91 3.61 -4.26
C ALA A 10 17.88 4.71 -3.97
N MET A 11 17.08 4.55 -2.92
CA MET A 11 16.07 5.53 -2.50
C MET A 11 16.67 6.85 -2.03
N VAL A 12 17.88 6.82 -1.47
CA VAL A 12 18.57 8.01 -0.94
C VAL A 12 19.39 8.72 -2.02
N LEU A 13 20.05 7.96 -2.90
CA LEU A 13 21.10 8.49 -3.79
C LEU A 13 20.65 8.72 -5.23
N ALA A 14 19.57 8.08 -5.69
CA ALA A 14 19.15 8.16 -7.07
C ALA A 14 18.18 9.31 -7.33
N ASP A 15 18.37 10.04 -8.43
CA ASP A 15 17.37 11.01 -8.91
C ASP A 15 16.13 10.31 -9.50
N ARG A 16 16.31 9.07 -9.97
CA ARG A 16 15.28 8.26 -10.62
C ARG A 16 15.53 6.78 -10.39
N LEU A 17 14.45 6.04 -10.12
CA LEU A 17 14.45 4.60 -9.91
C LEU A 17 13.65 3.90 -10.99
N VAL A 18 14.13 2.72 -11.38
CA VAL A 18 13.43 1.76 -12.23
C VAL A 18 13.38 0.45 -11.46
N VAL A 19 12.19 0.03 -11.05
CA VAL A 19 11.96 -1.23 -10.36
C VAL A 19 11.58 -2.28 -11.39
N VAL A 20 12.30 -3.39 -11.38
CA VAL A 20 12.13 -4.50 -12.31
C VAL A 20 11.83 -5.76 -11.52
N GLU A 21 10.71 -6.41 -11.83
CA GLU A 21 10.34 -7.71 -11.26
C GLU A 21 10.02 -8.67 -12.41
N HIS A 22 10.45 -9.93 -12.29
CA HIS A 22 10.26 -10.96 -13.32
C HIS A 22 10.70 -10.53 -14.74
N GLY A 23 11.76 -9.71 -14.82
CA GLY A 23 12.29 -9.19 -16.08
C GLY A 23 11.44 -8.09 -16.74
N ARG A 24 10.48 -7.50 -16.03
CA ARG A 24 9.65 -6.39 -16.53
C ARG A 24 9.74 -5.18 -15.60
N VAL A 25 9.75 -3.98 -16.18
CA VAL A 25 9.63 -2.75 -15.41
C VAL A 25 8.23 -2.68 -14.81
N VAL A 26 8.16 -2.66 -13.49
CA VAL A 26 6.90 -2.62 -12.73
C VAL A 26 6.59 -1.22 -12.22
N GLN A 27 7.62 -0.42 -11.94
CA GLN A 27 7.47 0.98 -11.55
C GLN A 27 8.71 1.80 -11.89
N GLU A 28 8.52 3.06 -12.28
CA GLU A 28 9.63 3.98 -12.59
C GLU A 28 9.26 5.41 -12.18
N GLY A 29 10.22 6.16 -11.63
CA GLY A 29 10.02 7.54 -11.20
C GLY A 29 11.02 8.00 -10.14
N PRO A 30 10.89 9.24 -9.63
CA PRO A 30 11.68 9.71 -8.50
C PRO A 30 11.43 8.85 -7.25
N PRO A 31 12.45 8.61 -6.39
CA PRO A 31 12.28 7.80 -5.18
C PRO A 31 11.08 8.20 -4.32
N GLN A 32 10.83 9.51 -4.16
CA GLN A 32 9.72 10.00 -3.34
C GLN A 32 8.35 9.57 -3.90
N ASP A 33 8.18 9.53 -5.22
CA ASP A 33 6.93 9.11 -5.85
C ASP A 33 6.75 7.59 -5.77
N ILE A 34 7.85 6.84 -5.95
CA ILE A 34 7.90 5.39 -5.78
C ILE A 34 7.47 5.01 -4.35
N ALA A 35 8.04 5.68 -3.34
CA ALA A 35 7.70 5.44 -1.94
C ALA A 35 6.28 5.86 -1.57
N ARG A 36 5.79 6.99 -2.08
CA ARG A 36 4.45 7.51 -1.76
C ARG A 36 3.34 6.67 -2.36
N ARG A 37 3.59 6.01 -3.49
CA ARG A 37 2.59 5.24 -4.23
C ARG A 37 3.20 3.91 -4.69
N PRO A 38 3.51 2.99 -3.77
CA PRO A 38 4.09 1.71 -4.12
C PRO A 38 3.13 0.92 -5.02
N ARG A 39 3.66 0.31 -6.09
CA ARG A 39 2.90 -0.57 -7.00
C ARG A 39 3.25 -2.05 -6.86
N THR A 40 4.19 -2.37 -5.98
CA THR A 40 4.57 -3.75 -5.68
C THR A 40 4.79 -3.94 -4.19
N ASP A 41 4.60 -5.17 -3.72
CA ASP A 41 4.80 -5.54 -2.32
C ASP A 41 6.23 -5.30 -1.87
N TYR A 42 7.20 -5.47 -2.76
CA TYR A 42 8.61 -5.19 -2.49
C TYR A 42 8.84 -3.72 -2.07
N ILE A 43 8.29 -2.78 -2.85
CA ILE A 43 8.41 -1.35 -2.56
C ILE A 43 7.64 -1.00 -1.30
N ALA A 44 6.42 -1.55 -1.15
CA ALA A 44 5.60 -1.30 0.03
C ALA A 44 6.30 -1.77 1.32
N GLN A 45 6.90 -2.95 1.32
CA GLN A 45 7.68 -3.46 2.45
C GLN A 45 8.88 -2.57 2.75
N LEU A 46 9.61 -2.11 1.73
CA LEU A 46 10.74 -1.21 1.88
C LEU A 46 10.35 0.09 2.61
N VAL A 47 9.16 0.63 2.31
CA VAL A 47 8.67 1.87 2.92
C VAL A 47 7.76 1.64 4.13
N GLY A 48 7.63 0.39 4.59
CA GLY A 48 6.85 0.04 5.78
C GLY A 48 5.34 0.22 5.64
N LEU A 49 4.80 -0.04 4.44
CA LEU A 49 3.37 0.03 4.15
C LEU A 49 2.81 -1.37 3.91
N ASN A 50 1.58 -1.59 4.38
CA ASN A 50 0.75 -2.67 3.86
C ASN A 50 0.26 -2.27 2.47
N LEU A 51 0.24 -3.21 1.53
CA LEU A 51 -0.26 -3.00 0.17
C LEU A 51 -1.24 -4.11 -0.18
N TYR A 52 -2.42 -3.73 -0.64
CA TYR A 52 -3.44 -4.68 -1.09
C TYR A 52 -4.00 -4.27 -2.46
N PRO A 53 -3.99 -5.16 -3.45
CA PRO A 53 -4.68 -4.92 -4.71
C PRO A 53 -6.20 -5.04 -4.52
N GLY A 54 -6.94 -4.32 -5.35
CA GLY A 54 -8.39 -4.37 -5.36
C GLY A 54 -9.01 -3.59 -6.52
N ARG A 55 -10.33 -3.45 -6.48
CA ARG A 55 -11.10 -2.70 -7.46
C ARG A 55 -11.97 -1.64 -6.77
N ALA A 56 -11.82 -0.40 -7.22
CA ALA A 56 -12.62 0.73 -6.78
C ALA A 56 -13.91 0.86 -7.58
N GLU A 57 -14.98 1.23 -6.88
CA GLU A 57 -16.27 1.63 -7.42
C GLU A 57 -16.86 2.72 -6.51
N GLY A 58 -16.79 3.98 -6.96
CA GLY A 58 -17.20 5.13 -6.16
C GLY A 58 -16.26 5.33 -4.96
N HIS A 59 -16.83 5.33 -3.76
CA HIS A 59 -16.11 5.48 -2.48
C HIS A 59 -15.78 4.15 -1.80
N ALA A 60 -15.90 3.04 -2.52
CA ALA A 60 -15.61 1.71 -2.00
C ALA A 60 -14.52 1.04 -2.83
N VAL A 61 -13.58 0.38 -2.15
CA VAL A 61 -12.57 -0.48 -2.76
C VAL A 61 -12.77 -1.89 -2.25
N THR A 62 -13.12 -2.81 -3.15
CA THR A 62 -13.15 -4.24 -2.84
C THR A 62 -11.74 -4.78 -3.00
N LEU A 63 -11.09 -5.20 -1.90
CA LEU A 63 -9.79 -5.83 -1.96
C LEU A 63 -9.89 -7.24 -2.57
N ASP A 64 -8.87 -7.66 -3.30
CA ASP A 64 -8.81 -9.01 -3.87
C ASP A 64 -8.82 -10.08 -2.77
N THR A 65 -8.19 -9.74 -1.63
CA THR A 65 -8.20 -10.53 -0.40
C THR A 65 -8.49 -9.63 0.78
N GLY A 66 -9.63 -9.85 1.45
CA GLY A 66 -9.97 -9.15 2.69
C GLY A 66 -11.23 -8.29 2.57
N PRO A 67 -11.36 -7.25 3.41
CA PRO A 67 -12.58 -6.48 3.52
C PRO A 67 -12.73 -5.43 2.40
N VAL A 68 -13.92 -4.83 2.33
CA VAL A 68 -14.16 -3.61 1.55
C VAL A 68 -13.68 -2.39 2.33
N ILE A 69 -12.87 -1.55 1.70
CA ILE A 69 -12.33 -0.30 2.23
C ILE A 69 -13.19 0.87 1.76
N THR A 70 -13.67 1.69 2.69
CA THR A 70 -14.31 2.97 2.35
C THR A 70 -13.25 4.06 2.19
N THR A 71 -13.27 4.76 1.06
CA THR A 71 -12.38 5.89 0.72
C THR A 71 -13.14 7.21 0.74
N THR A 72 -12.42 8.33 0.79
CA THR A 72 -12.99 9.67 0.62
C THR A 72 -13.00 10.13 -0.83
N GLU A 73 -12.13 9.56 -1.66
CA GLU A 73 -12.05 9.85 -3.09
C GLU A 73 -13.04 9.00 -3.86
N ASP A 74 -13.57 9.55 -4.96
CA ASP A 74 -14.37 8.83 -5.95
C ASP A 74 -13.41 8.21 -6.98
N LEU A 75 -13.31 6.88 -6.97
CA LEU A 75 -12.34 6.11 -7.74
C LEU A 75 -13.05 5.00 -8.51
N THR A 76 -12.52 4.64 -9.67
CA THR A 76 -13.06 3.52 -10.48
C THR A 76 -11.93 2.71 -11.10
N GLY A 77 -12.06 1.38 -11.06
CA GLY A 77 -11.14 0.46 -11.72
C GLY A 77 -10.10 -0.15 -10.77
N PRO A 78 -9.04 -0.78 -11.31
CA PRO A 78 -8.02 -1.44 -10.50
C PRO A 78 -7.20 -0.42 -9.70
N VAL A 79 -7.02 -0.68 -8.41
CA VAL A 79 -6.31 0.20 -7.48
C VAL A 79 -5.46 -0.62 -6.50
N PHE A 80 -4.48 0.04 -5.90
CA PHE A 80 -3.80 -0.45 -4.72
C PHE A 80 -4.21 0.36 -3.51
N VAL A 81 -4.52 -0.31 -2.41
CA VAL A 81 -4.73 0.30 -1.10
C VAL A 81 -3.45 0.17 -0.30
N ALA A 82 -2.86 1.30 0.06
CA ALA A 82 -1.63 1.37 0.86
C ALA A 82 -1.86 2.11 2.17
N PHE A 83 -1.42 1.54 3.29
CA PHE A 83 -1.49 2.19 4.60
C PHE A 83 -0.40 1.67 5.54
N PRO A 84 0.16 2.51 6.44
CA PRO A 84 1.13 2.04 7.41
C PRO A 84 0.46 1.13 8.45
N PRO A 85 1.16 0.14 9.02
CA PRO A 85 0.63 -0.70 10.09
C PRO A 85 0.11 0.10 11.29
N SER A 86 0.73 1.25 11.60
CA SER A 86 0.31 2.15 12.68
C SER A 86 -1.07 2.80 12.46
N ALA A 87 -1.62 2.78 11.24
CA ALA A 87 -2.98 3.21 10.96
C ALA A 87 -4.04 2.16 11.34
N VAL A 88 -3.63 0.96 11.75
CA VAL A 88 -4.52 -0.12 12.18
C VAL A 88 -4.51 -0.21 13.69
N THR A 89 -5.69 -0.29 14.29
CA THR A 89 -5.85 -0.54 15.74
C THR A 89 -6.73 -1.76 15.94
N LEU A 90 -6.32 -2.64 16.85
CA LEU A 90 -7.06 -3.85 17.20
C LEU A 90 -7.76 -3.66 18.54
N HIS A 91 -9.03 -4.05 18.60
CA HIS A 91 -9.83 -4.05 19.82
C HIS A 91 -10.52 -5.40 20.00
N GLN A 92 -10.58 -5.90 21.23
CA GLN A 92 -11.27 -7.17 21.55
C GLN A 92 -12.80 -7.03 21.53
N SER A 93 -13.31 -5.81 21.70
CA SER A 93 -14.72 -5.47 21.60
C SER A 93 -14.87 -4.28 20.65
N ARG A 94 -16.09 -4.08 20.12
CA ARG A 94 -16.33 -2.96 19.19
C ARG A 94 -16.03 -1.62 19.89
N PRO A 95 -15.08 -0.80 19.39
CA PRO A 95 -14.72 0.44 20.04
C PRO A 95 -15.88 1.44 20.02
N THR A 96 -16.15 2.08 21.17
CA THR A 96 -17.08 3.19 21.30
C THR A 96 -16.36 4.51 21.02
N GLY A 97 -16.98 5.40 20.24
CA GLY A 97 -16.43 6.73 19.93
C GLY A 97 -15.31 6.76 18.88
N SER A 98 -15.08 5.67 18.14
CA SER A 98 -14.11 5.68 17.03
C SER A 98 -14.65 6.44 15.82
N SER A 99 -13.85 7.34 15.26
CA SER A 99 -14.09 8.02 13.98
C SER A 99 -13.61 7.20 12.78
N ALA A 100 -13.09 5.99 13.00
CA ALA A 100 -12.62 5.12 11.93
C ALA A 100 -13.81 4.76 11.02
N ARG A 101 -13.71 5.16 9.74
CA ARG A 101 -14.66 4.80 8.69
C ARG A 101 -14.67 3.30 8.40
N ASN A 102 -13.54 2.66 8.68
CA ASN A 102 -13.20 1.32 8.30
C ASN A 102 -13.10 0.47 9.59
N LEU A 103 -14.05 -0.42 9.79
CA LEU A 103 -14.14 -1.26 10.99
C LEU A 103 -14.70 -2.63 10.62
N TRP A 104 -13.91 -3.67 10.85
CA TRP A 104 -14.26 -5.04 10.52
C TRP A 104 -13.99 -5.96 11.72
N ARG A 105 -14.67 -7.11 11.73
CA ARG A 105 -14.32 -8.23 12.62
C ARG A 105 -13.33 -9.13 11.88
N CYS A 106 -12.24 -9.47 12.55
CA CYS A 106 -11.22 -10.36 12.03
C CYS A 106 -10.69 -11.28 13.13
N GLU A 107 -10.06 -12.37 12.72
CA GLU A 107 -9.28 -13.26 13.57
C GLU A 107 -7.79 -12.96 13.35
N VAL A 108 -6.99 -13.03 14.41
CA VAL A 108 -5.53 -12.89 14.30
C VAL A 108 -4.98 -14.28 13.97
N ALA A 109 -4.55 -14.48 12.73
CA ALA A 109 -3.79 -15.66 12.34
C ALA A 109 -2.34 -15.51 12.84
N GLY A 110 -1.83 -16.56 13.50
CA GLY A 110 -0.44 -16.66 13.98
C GLY A 110 0.44 -17.49 13.09
#